data_AF-A0A655E3X1-F1
#
_entry.id   AF-A0A655E3X1-F1
#
_cell.length_a   1.000
_cell.length_b   1.000
_cell.length_c   1.000
_cell.angle_alpha   90.00
_cell.angle_beta   90.00
_cell.angle_gamma   90.00
#
_symmetry.space_group_name_H-M   'P 1'
#
loop_
_entity.id
_entity.type
_entity.pdbx_description
1 polymer ?
#
loop_
_entity_poly.entity_id
_entity_poly.type
_entity_poly.pdbx_seq_one_letter_code
_entity_poly.pdbx_strand_id
1 'polypeptide(L)'
;MVDALRRASAGRITAVIPYFGYARQDRRVRSARVPITAKVVADFLSSVGVDRVLTVDLHAEQIQGFFDVPVDNVFGSPILLEDMLQLNLDNPIVVSPDIGGVVRARAIAKLLNDTDMAIIDKRRPRANVSQVMHIIGDVAGRDCVLVDDMIDTGGTLCKAAEALKERGAKRVFAYATHPIFSGNAANNLRNSVIDEVVVCDTIPLTDEIKALPNVRTLTLSGMLAEAIRRISNEESISAMFEH
;
A
#
# COMPACT_ATOMS: atom_id res chain seq x y z
N MET A 1 21.07 -13.73 -8.46
CA MET A 1 20.78 -14.72 -7.39
C MET A 1 20.03 -15.92 -7.95
N VAL A 2 18.81 -15.76 -8.51
CA VAL A 2 17.98 -16.87 -9.01
C VAL A 2 18.72 -17.77 -10.02
N ASP A 3 19.27 -17.22 -11.10
CA ASP A 3 19.96 -18.04 -12.12
C ASP A 3 21.15 -18.83 -11.54
N ALA A 4 21.89 -18.24 -10.58
CA ALA A 4 22.99 -18.93 -9.91
C ALA A 4 22.49 -20.11 -9.06
N LEU A 5 21.41 -19.93 -8.30
CA LEU A 5 20.78 -21.01 -7.52
C LEU A 5 20.25 -22.12 -8.43
N ARG A 6 19.61 -21.76 -9.56
CA ARG A 6 19.12 -22.72 -10.55
C ARG A 6 20.27 -23.55 -11.14
N ARG A 7 21.37 -22.90 -11.55
CA ARG A 7 22.58 -23.59 -12.05
C ARG A 7 23.28 -24.41 -10.97
N ALA A 8 23.15 -24.02 -9.71
CA ALA A 8 23.59 -24.77 -8.54
C ALA A 8 22.61 -25.85 -8.09
N SER A 9 21.61 -26.20 -8.92
CA SER A 9 20.66 -27.31 -8.68
C SER A 9 19.74 -27.12 -7.47
N ALA A 10 19.33 -25.89 -7.17
CA ALA A 10 18.27 -25.65 -6.18
C ALA A 10 16.98 -26.38 -6.56
N GLY A 11 16.34 -27.06 -5.60
CA GLY A 11 15.12 -27.85 -5.85
C GLY A 11 13.86 -26.99 -6.09
N ARG A 12 13.78 -25.82 -5.45
CA ARG A 12 12.71 -24.82 -5.65
C ARG A 12 13.23 -23.43 -5.26
N ILE A 13 12.92 -22.41 -6.05
CA ILE A 13 13.30 -21.02 -5.81
C ILE A 13 12.05 -20.17 -5.68
N THR A 14 11.75 -19.73 -4.45
CA THR A 14 10.69 -18.75 -4.17
C THR A 14 11.30 -17.35 -4.09
N ALA A 15 10.79 -16.42 -4.88
CA ALA A 15 11.17 -15.01 -4.79
C ALA A 15 10.24 -14.30 -3.79
N VAL A 16 10.77 -13.98 -2.61
CA VAL A 16 10.07 -13.14 -1.63
C VAL A 16 10.39 -11.68 -1.94
N ILE A 17 9.40 -10.95 -2.45
CA ILE A 17 9.52 -9.56 -2.93
C ILE A 17 8.49 -8.72 -2.16
N PRO A 18 8.79 -8.25 -0.93
CA PRO A 18 7.82 -7.56 -0.10
C PRO A 18 7.17 -6.35 -0.78
N TYR A 19 7.95 -5.57 -1.54
CA TYR A 19 7.45 -4.51 -2.41
C TYR A 19 7.75 -4.83 -3.87
N PHE A 20 6.71 -5.10 -4.67
CA PHE A 20 6.86 -5.37 -6.10
C PHE A 20 7.03 -4.06 -6.89
N GLY A 21 8.28 -3.71 -7.21
CA GLY A 21 8.59 -2.56 -8.05
C GLY A 21 7.93 -2.62 -9.43
N TYR A 22 7.75 -1.46 -10.07
CA TYR A 22 7.04 -1.30 -11.36
C TYR A 22 5.55 -1.67 -11.38
N ALA A 23 4.94 -2.08 -10.25
CA ALA A 23 3.54 -2.49 -10.18
C ALA A 23 2.53 -1.45 -10.73
N ARG A 24 2.85 -0.14 -10.69
CA ARG A 24 2.01 0.93 -11.25
C ARG A 24 1.96 0.97 -12.79
N GLN A 25 2.85 0.24 -13.48
CA GLN A 25 2.91 0.17 -14.95
C GLN A 25 2.31 -1.16 -15.44
N ASP A 26 1.03 -1.35 -15.14
CA ASP A 26 0.25 -2.58 -15.31
C ASP A 26 -0.63 -2.60 -16.58
N ARG A 27 -0.81 -1.46 -17.25
CA ARG A 27 -1.70 -1.36 -18.42
C ARG A 27 -1.34 -0.25 -19.38
N ARG A 28 -1.90 -0.34 -20.60
CA ARG A 28 -1.82 0.70 -21.64
C ARG A 28 -3.12 1.48 -21.74
N VAL A 29 -3.27 2.51 -20.91
CA VAL A 29 -4.47 3.36 -20.90
C VAL A 29 -4.69 3.99 -22.29
N ARG A 30 -5.88 3.78 -22.87
CA ARG A 30 -6.28 4.30 -24.19
C ARG A 30 -5.26 3.98 -25.29
N SER A 31 -4.69 2.78 -25.27
CA SER A 31 -3.69 2.30 -26.24
C SER A 31 -2.42 3.17 -26.34
N ALA A 32 -2.10 3.93 -25.29
CA ALA A 32 -0.85 4.69 -25.22
C ALA A 32 0.37 3.79 -25.52
N ARG A 33 1.38 4.37 -26.18
CA ARG A 33 2.63 3.68 -26.54
C ARG A 33 3.59 3.67 -25.34
N VAL A 34 3.19 2.97 -24.29
CA VAL A 34 3.93 2.80 -23.04
C VAL A 34 4.13 1.31 -22.77
N PRO A 35 5.20 0.91 -22.08
CA PRO A 35 5.40 -0.48 -21.69
C PRO A 35 4.42 -0.91 -20.60
N ILE A 36 4.15 -2.21 -20.50
CA ILE A 36 3.56 -2.85 -19.32
C ILE A 36 4.72 -3.44 -18.53
N THR A 37 5.47 -2.57 -17.85
CA THR A 37 6.76 -2.96 -17.24
C THR A 37 6.57 -3.98 -16.12
N ALA A 38 5.44 -3.99 -15.41
CA ALA A 38 5.12 -5.04 -14.45
C ALA A 38 5.10 -6.44 -15.09
N LYS A 39 4.56 -6.57 -16.31
CA LYS A 39 4.58 -7.83 -17.07
C LYS A 39 6.00 -8.21 -17.52
N VAL A 40 6.79 -7.23 -17.95
CA VAL A 40 8.20 -7.47 -18.33
C VAL A 40 9.01 -7.99 -17.13
N VAL A 41 8.80 -7.44 -15.93
CA VAL A 41 9.44 -7.93 -14.71
C VAL A 41 8.99 -9.36 -14.39
N ALA A 42 7.70 -9.66 -14.53
CA ALA A 42 7.19 -11.01 -14.37
C ALA A 42 7.83 -12.02 -15.35
N ASP A 43 7.99 -11.62 -16.62
CA ASP A 43 8.66 -12.42 -17.65
C ASP A 43 10.13 -12.65 -17.33
N PHE A 44 10.82 -11.64 -16.81
CA PHE A 44 12.22 -11.77 -16.42
C PHE A 44 12.39 -12.74 -15.25
N LEU A 45 11.56 -12.64 -14.21
CA LEU A 45 11.58 -13.56 -13.07
C LEU A 45 11.28 -15.00 -13.52
N SER A 46 10.27 -15.18 -14.37
CA SER A 46 9.92 -16.48 -14.93
C SER A 46 11.05 -17.06 -15.78
N SER A 47 11.68 -16.24 -16.64
CA SER A 47 12.79 -16.67 -17.51
C SER A 47 14.02 -17.17 -16.73
N VAL A 48 14.34 -16.56 -15.59
CA VAL A 48 15.48 -16.99 -14.76
C VAL A 48 15.15 -18.19 -13.87
N GLY A 49 13.90 -18.66 -13.86
CA GLY A 49 13.46 -19.87 -13.15
C GLY A 49 13.05 -19.62 -11.71
N VAL A 50 12.26 -18.57 -11.46
CA VAL A 50 11.50 -18.44 -10.22
C VAL A 50 10.32 -19.41 -10.27
N ASP A 51 10.14 -20.22 -9.22
CA ASP A 51 9.06 -21.23 -9.15
C ASP A 51 7.81 -20.73 -8.41
N ARG A 52 7.93 -19.66 -7.61
CA ARG A 52 6.85 -19.02 -6.86
C ARG A 52 7.24 -17.60 -6.46
N VAL A 53 6.27 -16.69 -6.36
CA VAL A 53 6.45 -15.34 -5.84
C VAL A 53 5.63 -15.15 -4.57
N LEU A 54 6.23 -14.57 -3.53
CA LEU A 54 5.52 -14.07 -2.34
C LEU A 54 5.71 -12.55 -2.30
N THR A 55 4.64 -11.79 -2.23
CA THR A 55 4.68 -10.32 -2.22
C THR A 55 3.59 -9.75 -1.31
N VAL A 56 3.70 -8.47 -0.93
CA VAL A 56 2.73 -7.79 -0.08
C VAL A 56 2.03 -6.70 -0.89
N ASP A 57 0.70 -6.60 -0.77
CA ASP A 57 -0.14 -5.52 -1.30
C ASP A 57 0.20 -5.05 -2.72
N LEU A 58 0.12 -5.97 -3.70
CA LEU A 58 0.23 -5.60 -5.11
C LEU A 58 -0.69 -4.42 -5.46
N HIS A 59 -0.12 -3.41 -6.15
CA HIS A 59 -0.88 -2.24 -6.60
C HIS A 59 -2.14 -2.61 -7.40
N ALA A 60 -2.03 -3.67 -8.21
CA ALA A 60 -3.13 -4.27 -8.94
C ALA A 60 -3.04 -5.80 -8.78
N GLU A 61 -4.05 -6.42 -8.19
CA GLU A 61 -4.08 -7.88 -7.95
C GLU A 61 -3.99 -8.70 -9.24
N GLN A 62 -4.36 -8.11 -10.39
CA GLN A 62 -4.24 -8.72 -11.71
C GLN A 62 -2.80 -9.04 -12.09
N ILE A 63 -1.80 -8.44 -11.43
CA ILE A 63 -0.38 -8.76 -11.61
C ILE A 63 -0.12 -10.24 -11.29
N GLN A 64 -0.92 -10.89 -10.43
CA GLN A 64 -0.83 -12.34 -10.23
C GLN A 64 -0.98 -13.12 -11.55
N GLY A 65 -1.87 -12.67 -12.44
CA GLY A 65 -2.05 -13.24 -13.78
C GLY A 65 -0.97 -12.87 -14.80
N PHE A 66 0.04 -12.08 -14.43
CA PHE A 66 1.21 -11.84 -15.27
C PHE A 66 2.25 -12.96 -15.15
N PHE A 67 2.13 -13.81 -14.13
CA PHE A 67 2.98 -14.96 -13.87
C PHE A 67 2.27 -16.25 -14.24
N ASP A 68 3.03 -17.22 -14.75
CA ASP A 68 2.56 -18.60 -14.95
C ASP A 68 2.76 -19.45 -13.68
N VAL A 69 3.58 -18.97 -12.74
CA VAL A 69 3.87 -19.61 -11.46
C VAL A 69 2.93 -19.09 -10.37
N PRO A 70 2.74 -19.84 -9.26
CA PRO A 70 1.96 -19.36 -8.12
C PRO A 70 2.50 -18.03 -7.58
N VAL A 71 1.58 -17.10 -7.32
CA VAL A 71 1.87 -15.81 -6.69
C VAL A 71 1.01 -15.70 -5.44
N ASP A 72 1.65 -15.67 -4.29
CA ASP A 72 1.01 -15.41 -3.01
C ASP A 72 1.09 -13.91 -2.72
N ASN A 73 -0.02 -13.20 -2.92
CA ASN A 73 -0.16 -11.78 -2.58
C ASN A 73 -0.77 -11.64 -1.17
N VAL A 74 0.08 -11.40 -0.17
CA VAL A 74 -0.38 -11.16 1.21
C VAL A 74 -0.76 -9.68 1.41
N PHE A 75 -1.63 -9.42 2.38
CA PHE A 75 -2.12 -8.08 2.69
C PHE A 75 -1.54 -7.63 4.03
N GLY A 76 -0.93 -6.45 4.09
CA GLY A 76 -0.48 -5.82 5.33
C GLY A 76 -1.63 -5.28 6.19
N SER A 77 -2.84 -5.21 5.63
CA SER A 77 -4.02 -4.63 6.29
C SER A 77 -4.35 -5.21 7.68
N PRO A 78 -4.17 -6.51 8.01
CA PRO A 78 -4.43 -7.00 9.37
C PRO A 78 -3.51 -6.36 10.43
N ILE A 79 -2.23 -6.18 10.10
CA ILE A 79 -1.25 -5.54 11.00
C ILE A 79 -1.52 -4.04 11.12
N LEU A 80 -1.89 -3.39 10.01
CA LEU A 80 -2.31 -1.98 10.04
C LEU A 80 -3.58 -1.80 10.88
N LEU A 81 -4.54 -2.70 10.78
CA LEU A 81 -5.80 -2.66 11.52
C LEU A 81 -5.59 -2.90 13.03
N GLU A 82 -4.74 -3.87 13.39
CA GLU A 82 -4.37 -4.11 14.78
C GLU A 82 -3.85 -2.83 15.45
N ASP A 83 -3.00 -2.09 14.74
CA ASP A 83 -2.47 -0.81 15.19
C ASP A 83 -3.55 0.29 15.26
N MET A 84 -4.43 0.40 14.26
CA MET A 84 -5.55 1.36 14.27
C MET A 84 -6.46 1.17 15.48
N LEU A 85 -6.74 -0.09 15.86
CA LEU A 85 -7.57 -0.43 17.01
C LEU A 85 -6.94 -0.02 18.35
N GLN A 86 -5.61 0.10 18.42
CA GLN A 86 -4.89 0.54 19.62
C GLN A 86 -4.89 2.07 19.81
N LEU A 87 -5.15 2.85 18.75
CA LEU A 87 -5.09 4.31 18.79
C LEU A 87 -6.26 5.00 19.51
N ASN A 88 -7.27 4.26 19.99
CA ASN A 88 -8.47 4.80 20.64
C ASN A 88 -9.06 5.99 19.85
N LEU A 89 -9.38 5.76 18.58
CA LEU A 89 -9.93 6.77 17.68
C LEU A 89 -11.34 7.20 18.14
N ASP A 90 -11.64 8.49 18.00
CA ASP A 90 -12.92 9.09 18.35
C ASP A 90 -13.79 9.22 17.09
N ASN A 91 -14.86 8.42 17.03
CA ASN A 91 -15.78 8.32 15.90
C ASN A 91 -15.05 8.27 14.54
N PRO A 92 -14.15 7.29 14.32
CA PRO A 92 -13.28 7.29 13.15
C PRO A 92 -14.06 7.22 11.84
N ILE A 93 -13.47 7.71 10.75
CA ILE A 93 -13.93 7.47 9.38
C ILE A 93 -12.74 7.08 8.52
N VAL A 94 -12.88 6.00 7.73
CA VAL A 94 -11.82 5.58 6.81
C VAL A 94 -11.93 6.38 5.52
N VAL A 95 -10.80 6.92 5.05
CA VAL A 95 -10.78 7.80 3.89
C VAL A 95 -9.90 7.20 2.80
N SER A 96 -10.46 7.05 1.60
CA SER A 96 -9.66 6.74 0.42
C SER A 96 -9.08 8.02 -0.19
N PRO A 97 -7.75 8.13 -0.35
CA PRO A 97 -7.10 9.34 -0.89
C PRO A 97 -7.36 9.56 -2.38
N ASP A 98 -7.82 8.53 -3.10
CA ASP A 98 -8.26 8.61 -4.49
C ASP A 98 -9.32 7.54 -4.82
N ILE A 99 -9.71 7.46 -6.10
CA ILE A 99 -10.74 6.51 -6.56
C ILE A 99 -10.22 5.06 -6.61
N GLY A 100 -8.92 4.87 -6.81
CA GLY A 100 -8.30 3.54 -6.93
C GLY A 100 -8.30 2.79 -5.59
N GLY A 101 -8.10 3.50 -4.48
CA GLY A 101 -8.06 2.91 -3.15
C GLY A 101 -9.42 2.61 -2.51
N VAL A 102 -10.55 2.88 -3.17
CA VAL A 102 -11.88 2.82 -2.54
C VAL A 102 -12.24 1.41 -2.06
N VAL A 103 -11.85 0.37 -2.81
CA VAL A 103 -12.10 -1.02 -2.43
C VAL A 103 -11.37 -1.37 -1.13
N ARG A 104 -10.10 -0.95 -1.02
CA ARG A 104 -9.26 -1.14 0.17
C ARG A 104 -9.80 -0.38 1.37
N ALA A 105 -10.11 0.90 1.19
CA ALA A 105 -10.70 1.73 2.24
C ALA A 105 -12.01 1.14 2.77
N ARG A 106 -12.86 0.61 1.88
CA ARG A 106 -14.11 -0.06 2.27
C ARG A 106 -13.88 -1.34 3.07
N ALA A 107 -12.89 -2.15 2.68
CA ALA A 107 -12.55 -3.37 3.42
C ALA A 107 -12.10 -3.04 4.84
N ILE A 108 -11.24 -2.03 4.99
CA ILE A 108 -10.76 -1.58 6.30
C ILE A 108 -11.88 -0.95 7.12
N ALA A 109 -12.76 -0.15 6.52
CA ALA A 109 -13.90 0.44 7.21
C ALA A 109 -14.80 -0.63 7.86
N LYS A 110 -15.09 -1.72 7.13
CA LYS A 110 -15.85 -2.86 7.65
C LYS A 110 -15.16 -3.53 8.84
N LEU A 111 -13.84 -3.73 8.75
CA LEU A 111 -13.07 -4.39 9.80
C LEU A 111 -12.81 -3.47 11.01
N LEU A 112 -12.78 -2.15 10.81
CA LEU A 112 -12.66 -1.14 11.85
C LEU A 112 -14.03 -0.82 12.46
N ASN A 113 -14.66 -1.84 13.06
CA ASN A 113 -15.96 -1.77 13.74
C ASN A 113 -17.11 -1.29 12.84
N ASP A 114 -17.14 -1.71 11.58
CA ASP A 114 -18.15 -1.32 10.58
C ASP A 114 -18.35 0.21 10.49
N THR A 115 -17.24 0.95 10.55
CA THR A 115 -17.27 2.41 10.49
C THR A 115 -17.56 2.92 9.07
N ASP A 116 -17.90 4.20 8.97
CA ASP A 116 -18.15 4.86 7.71
C ASP A 116 -16.88 4.99 6.86
N MET A 117 -17.10 5.27 5.57
CA MET A 117 -16.05 5.56 4.62
C MET A 117 -16.31 6.88 3.89
N ALA A 118 -15.26 7.67 3.70
CA ALA A 118 -15.24 8.81 2.79
C ALA A 118 -14.27 8.59 1.62
N ILE A 119 -14.49 9.31 0.54
CA ILE A 119 -13.69 9.21 -0.70
C ILE A 119 -13.29 10.61 -1.13
N ILE A 120 -12.05 10.75 -1.57
CA ILE A 120 -11.56 11.98 -2.16
C ILE A 120 -11.63 11.86 -3.70
N ASP A 121 -12.58 12.57 -4.29
CA ASP A 121 -12.69 12.73 -5.74
C ASP A 121 -11.79 13.89 -6.20
N LYS A 122 -10.66 13.52 -6.79
CA LYS A 122 -9.68 14.45 -7.34
C LYS A 122 -10.10 14.88 -8.74
N ARG A 123 -10.70 16.07 -8.86
CA ARG A 123 -11.03 16.64 -10.17
C ARG A 123 -9.94 17.60 -10.65
N ARG A 124 -9.50 17.41 -11.90
CA ARG A 124 -8.68 18.38 -12.65
C ARG A 124 -9.54 18.97 -13.76
N PRO A 125 -10.21 20.11 -13.55
CA PRO A 125 -11.04 20.70 -14.58
C PRO A 125 -10.25 21.25 -15.78
N ARG A 126 -8.98 21.67 -15.59
CA ARG A 126 -8.07 22.12 -16.67
C ARG A 126 -6.61 21.85 -16.30
N ALA A 127 -5.71 21.84 -17.28
CA ALA A 127 -4.28 21.54 -17.12
C ALA A 127 -3.51 22.49 -16.17
N ASN A 128 -4.01 23.70 -15.89
CA ASN A 128 -3.34 24.74 -15.09
C ASN A 128 -4.15 25.23 -13.87
N VAL A 129 -5.22 24.53 -13.48
CA VAL A 129 -6.02 24.89 -12.29
C VAL A 129 -5.60 24.00 -11.12
N SER A 130 -5.48 24.60 -9.93
CA SER A 130 -5.21 23.88 -8.67
C SER A 130 -6.18 22.70 -8.52
N GLN A 131 -5.67 21.58 -8.05
CA GLN A 131 -6.47 20.37 -7.83
C GLN A 131 -7.55 20.67 -6.79
N VAL A 132 -8.82 20.53 -7.18
CA VAL A 132 -9.95 20.61 -6.24
C VAL A 132 -10.17 19.20 -5.69
N MET A 133 -10.08 19.06 -4.37
CA MET A 133 -10.33 17.82 -3.66
C MET A 133 -11.77 17.82 -3.17
N HIS A 134 -12.66 17.09 -3.83
CA HIS A 134 -14.03 16.96 -3.37
C HIS A 134 -14.15 15.75 -2.43
N ILE A 135 -14.55 15.99 -1.19
CA ILE A 135 -14.78 14.93 -0.20
C ILE A 135 -16.23 14.46 -0.32
N ILE A 136 -16.40 13.16 -0.56
CA ILE A 136 -17.69 12.46 -0.54
C ILE A 136 -17.74 11.69 0.78
N GLY A 137 -18.60 12.12 1.70
CA GLY A 137 -18.69 11.61 3.08
C GLY A 137 -18.67 12.76 4.10
N ASP A 138 -19.15 12.49 5.32
CA ASP A 138 -19.13 13.46 6.42
C ASP A 138 -17.97 13.17 7.39
N VAL A 139 -17.03 14.11 7.43
CA VAL A 139 -15.76 14.01 8.18
C VAL A 139 -15.69 15.00 9.34
N ALA A 140 -16.71 15.85 9.52
CA ALA A 140 -16.68 16.92 10.50
C ALA A 140 -16.70 16.36 11.93
N GLY A 141 -15.74 16.80 12.76
CA GLY A 141 -15.63 16.37 14.16
C GLY A 141 -15.11 14.93 14.36
N ARG A 142 -14.67 14.26 13.29
CA ARG A 142 -14.24 12.85 13.30
C ARG A 142 -12.73 12.71 13.16
N ASP A 143 -12.19 11.64 13.72
CA ASP A 143 -10.83 11.21 13.37
C ASP A 143 -10.83 10.54 12.00
N CYS A 144 -9.98 11.00 11.09
CA CYS A 144 -9.89 10.48 9.74
C CYS A 144 -8.69 9.55 9.59
N VAL A 145 -8.90 8.38 9.00
CA VAL A 145 -7.86 7.39 8.71
C VAL A 145 -7.70 7.27 7.21
N LEU A 146 -6.72 7.97 6.63
CA LEU A 146 -6.34 7.83 5.23
C LEU A 146 -5.65 6.47 5.03
N VAL A 147 -6.12 5.67 4.08
CA VAL A 147 -5.49 4.37 3.78
C VAL A 147 -5.18 4.21 2.29
N ASP A 148 -3.94 3.80 1.99
CA ASP A 148 -3.46 3.54 0.63
C ASP A 148 -2.53 2.31 0.59
N ASP A 149 -2.20 1.78 -0.60
CA ASP A 149 -1.18 0.71 -0.72
C ASP A 149 0.23 1.24 -0.49
N MET A 150 0.50 2.47 -0.92
CA MET A 150 1.85 3.03 -0.93
C MET A 150 1.86 4.55 -0.80
N ILE A 151 2.94 5.09 -0.24
CA ILE A 151 3.20 6.53 -0.22
C ILE A 151 4.48 6.82 -1.00
N ASP A 152 4.34 7.48 -2.14
CA ASP A 152 5.46 7.86 -3.02
C ASP A 152 5.99 9.26 -2.68
N THR A 153 5.51 10.32 -3.33
CA THR A 153 5.97 11.68 -3.03
C THR A 153 5.24 12.31 -1.83
N GLY A 154 4.22 11.65 -1.28
CA GLY A 154 3.36 12.18 -0.21
C GLY A 154 2.41 13.32 -0.65
N GLY A 155 2.56 13.89 -1.86
CA GLY A 155 1.83 15.10 -2.24
C GLY A 155 0.31 14.94 -2.34
N THR A 156 -0.20 13.78 -2.79
CA THR A 156 -1.65 13.51 -2.80
C THR A 156 -2.17 13.35 -1.37
N LEU A 157 -1.43 12.64 -0.52
CA LEU A 157 -1.78 12.37 0.87
C LEU A 157 -1.81 13.66 1.71
N CYS A 158 -0.82 14.54 1.58
CA CYS A 158 -0.80 15.81 2.31
C CYS A 158 -1.99 16.71 1.92
N LYS A 159 -2.30 16.82 0.62
CA LYS A 159 -3.47 17.59 0.15
C LYS A 159 -4.80 16.98 0.57
N ALA A 160 -4.87 15.65 0.64
CA ALA A 160 -6.01 14.95 1.19
C ALA A 160 -6.21 15.32 2.67
N ALA A 161 -5.14 15.30 3.46
CA ALA A 161 -5.18 15.70 4.86
C ALA A 161 -5.59 17.16 5.06
N GLU A 162 -5.06 18.08 4.25
CA GLU A 162 -5.48 19.49 4.25
C GLU A 162 -6.97 19.63 3.99
N ALA A 163 -7.49 19.00 2.93
CA ALA A 163 -8.91 19.04 2.59
C ALA A 163 -9.80 18.45 3.70
N LEU A 164 -9.35 17.40 4.39
CA LEU A 164 -10.06 16.82 5.53
C LEU A 164 -10.13 17.80 6.71
N LYS A 165 -9.00 18.43 7.07
CA LYS A 165 -8.95 19.43 8.14
C LYS A 165 -9.80 20.66 7.80
N GLU A 166 -9.80 21.13 6.55
CA GLU A 166 -10.67 22.22 6.09
C GLU A 166 -12.17 21.90 6.25
N ARG A 167 -12.54 20.62 6.18
CA ARG A 167 -13.92 20.15 6.44
C ARG A 167 -14.19 19.77 7.89
N GLY A 168 -13.29 20.12 8.80
CA GLY A 168 -13.48 19.93 10.24
C GLY A 168 -13.06 18.57 10.79
N ALA A 169 -12.25 17.80 10.06
CA ALA A 169 -11.65 16.59 10.63
C ALA A 169 -10.82 16.92 11.88
N LYS A 170 -10.96 16.10 12.94
CA LYS A 170 -10.32 16.32 14.24
C LYS A 170 -8.83 15.98 14.16
N ARG A 171 -8.50 14.71 13.96
CA ARG A 171 -7.15 14.20 13.68
C ARG A 171 -7.13 13.51 12.32
N VAL A 172 -5.99 13.52 11.66
CA VAL A 172 -5.78 12.81 10.39
C VAL A 172 -4.58 11.88 10.54
N PHE A 173 -4.85 10.59 10.45
CA PHE A 173 -3.85 9.53 10.43
C PHE A 173 -3.70 9.02 8.99
N ALA A 174 -2.49 8.62 8.61
CA ALA A 174 -2.24 8.02 7.30
C ALA A 174 -1.59 6.65 7.46
N TYR A 175 -2.16 5.64 6.82
CA TYR A 175 -1.69 4.26 6.83
C TYR A 175 -1.40 3.79 5.41
N ALA A 176 -0.24 3.17 5.20
CA ALA A 176 0.07 2.51 3.93
C ALA A 176 1.08 1.38 4.09
N THR A 177 1.03 0.39 3.21
CA THR A 177 1.96 -0.75 3.28
C THR A 177 3.38 -0.37 2.81
N HIS A 178 3.50 0.36 1.70
CA HIS A 178 4.82 0.60 1.09
C HIS A 178 5.33 2.04 1.27
N PRO A 179 6.40 2.26 2.06
CA PRO A 179 6.99 3.58 2.26
C PRO A 179 8.02 3.92 1.18
N ILE A 180 7.56 4.23 -0.04
CA ILE A 180 8.45 4.57 -1.17
C ILE A 180 9.17 5.90 -0.91
N PHE A 181 8.45 6.91 -0.41
CA PHE A 181 8.98 8.20 0.03
C PHE A 181 10.02 8.85 -0.90
N SER A 182 9.73 8.90 -2.20
CA SER A 182 10.64 9.48 -3.20
C SER A 182 10.58 11.01 -3.27
N GLY A 183 11.66 11.61 -3.80
CA GLY A 183 11.71 13.04 -4.07
C GLY A 183 11.55 13.88 -2.81
N ASN A 184 10.55 14.76 -2.78
CA ASN A 184 10.33 15.72 -1.69
C ASN A 184 9.44 15.18 -0.55
N ALA A 185 9.27 13.85 -0.43
CA ALA A 185 8.34 13.23 0.51
C ALA A 185 8.58 13.67 1.97
N ALA A 186 9.82 13.66 2.44
CA ALA A 186 10.14 14.04 3.82
C ALA A 186 9.70 15.48 4.16
N ASN A 187 9.94 16.43 3.24
CA ASN A 187 9.50 17.82 3.43
C ASN A 187 7.98 17.95 3.34
N ASN A 188 7.34 17.20 2.45
CA ASN A 188 5.87 17.21 2.32
C ASN A 188 5.21 16.70 3.61
N LEU A 189 5.74 15.62 4.21
CA LEU A 189 5.21 15.06 5.45
C LEU A 189 5.50 15.97 6.65
N ARG A 190 6.72 16.52 6.74
CA ARG A 190 7.10 17.46 7.81
C ARG A 190 6.20 18.69 7.88
N ASN A 191 5.80 19.20 6.72
CA ASN A 191 4.96 20.38 6.60
C ASN A 191 3.47 20.05 6.49
N SER A 192 3.10 18.77 6.61
CA SER A 192 1.71 18.34 6.50
C SER A 192 0.93 18.58 7.79
N VAL A 193 -0.39 18.55 7.67
CA VAL A 193 -1.34 18.56 8.79
C VAL A 193 -1.68 17.15 9.29
N ILE A 194 -0.90 16.13 8.89
CA ILE A 194 -1.10 14.74 9.28
C ILE A 194 -0.52 14.55 10.68
N ASP A 195 -1.36 14.06 11.59
CA ASP A 195 -1.02 13.83 12.99
C ASP A 195 0.00 12.67 13.11
N GLU A 196 -0.19 11.57 12.38
CA GLU A 196 0.75 10.45 12.34
C GLU A 196 0.65 9.69 11.00
N VAL A 197 1.81 9.25 10.50
CA VAL A 197 1.97 8.42 9.30
C VAL A 197 2.54 7.07 9.72
N VAL A 198 1.77 6.01 9.51
CA VAL A 198 2.14 4.64 9.86
C VAL A 198 2.34 3.84 8.58
N VAL A 199 3.52 3.22 8.46
CA VAL A 199 3.90 2.42 7.29
C VAL A 199 4.45 1.06 7.66
N CYS A 200 4.44 0.10 6.74
CA CYS A 200 5.11 -1.18 6.96
C CYS A 200 6.59 -1.17 6.56
N ASP A 201 7.37 -2.12 7.03
CA ASP A 201 8.80 -2.29 6.76
C ASP A 201 9.14 -2.99 5.43
N THR A 202 8.26 -2.92 4.43
CA THR A 202 8.51 -3.51 3.09
C THR A 202 9.62 -2.82 2.31
N ILE A 203 9.91 -1.55 2.62
CA ILE A 203 11.00 -0.74 2.06
C ILE A 203 11.75 -0.07 3.23
N PRO A 204 13.09 -0.11 3.27
CA PRO A 204 13.85 0.60 4.28
C PRO A 204 13.65 2.12 4.19
N LEU A 205 13.39 2.77 5.34
CA LEU A 205 13.27 4.23 5.40
C LEU A 205 14.63 4.92 5.21
N THR A 206 14.63 6.07 4.54
CA THR A 206 15.79 6.98 4.49
C THR A 206 15.98 7.68 5.83
N ASP A 207 17.17 8.23 6.06
CA ASP A 207 17.46 8.94 7.31
C ASP A 207 16.64 10.22 7.46
N GLU A 208 16.28 10.90 6.36
CA GLU A 208 15.39 12.07 6.44
C GLU A 208 13.98 11.70 6.91
N ILE A 209 13.47 10.53 6.54
CA ILE A 209 12.16 10.04 6.96
C ILE A 209 12.22 9.55 8.41
N LYS A 210 13.27 8.81 8.80
CA LYS A 210 13.46 8.36 10.19
C LYS A 210 13.56 9.52 11.19
N ALA A 211 14.04 10.67 10.73
CA ALA A 211 14.14 11.88 11.55
C ALA A 211 12.79 12.59 11.78
N LEU A 212 11.71 12.17 11.09
CA LEU A 212 10.38 12.76 11.28
C LEU A 212 9.70 12.16 12.52
N PRO A 213 9.22 13.00 13.46
CA PRO A 213 8.63 12.51 14.71
C PRO A 213 7.24 11.88 14.51
N ASN A 214 6.59 12.15 13.38
CA ASN A 214 5.24 11.68 13.06
C ASN A 214 5.23 10.50 12.09
N VAL A 215 6.37 9.83 11.85
CA VAL A 215 6.43 8.62 11.02
C VAL A 215 6.78 7.42 11.89
N ARG A 216 5.94 6.39 11.85
CA ARG A 216 6.14 5.13 12.58
C ARG A 216 6.09 3.93 11.63
N THR A 217 6.83 2.89 11.98
CA THR A 217 6.92 1.66 11.18
C THR A 217 6.36 0.47 11.93
N LEU A 218 5.58 -0.35 11.23
CA LEU A 218 5.10 -1.66 11.67
C LEU A 218 5.85 -2.75 10.93
N THR A 219 6.21 -3.83 11.63
CA THR A 219 6.93 -4.94 11.00
C THR A 219 5.98 -5.97 10.39
N LEU A 220 6.24 -6.38 9.16
CA LEU A 220 5.60 -7.53 8.50
C LEU A 220 6.42 -8.80 8.63
N SER A 221 7.56 -8.77 9.35
CA SER A 221 8.46 -9.92 9.47
C SER A 221 7.76 -11.18 9.99
N GLY A 222 6.87 -11.05 10.99
CA GLY A 222 6.08 -12.16 11.52
C GLY A 222 5.15 -12.79 10.47
N MET A 223 4.44 -11.94 9.72
CA MET A 223 3.56 -12.36 8.62
C MET A 223 4.37 -13.04 7.50
N LEU A 224 5.46 -12.44 7.06
CA LEU A 224 6.32 -12.99 6.01
C LEU A 224 6.98 -14.31 6.45
N ALA A 225 7.43 -14.40 7.69
CA ALA A 225 8.02 -15.62 8.24
C ALA A 225 7.00 -16.77 8.25
N GLU A 226 5.76 -16.51 8.67
CA GLU A 226 4.70 -17.52 8.68
C GLU A 226 4.31 -17.94 7.25
N ALA A 227 4.23 -16.99 6.31
CA ALA A 227 3.97 -17.31 4.90
C ALA A 227 5.07 -18.20 4.30
N ILE A 228 6.34 -17.87 4.56
CA ILE A 228 7.49 -18.68 4.11
C ILE A 228 7.44 -20.08 4.73
N ARG A 229 7.14 -20.19 6.03
CA ARG A 229 7.02 -21.47 6.75
C ARG A 229 5.93 -22.36 6.14
N ARG A 230 4.76 -21.78 5.86
CA ARG A 230 3.63 -22.49 5.23
C ARG A 230 3.98 -22.95 3.82
N ILE A 231 4.60 -22.08 3.01
CA ILE A 231 5.09 -22.44 1.67
C ILE A 231 6.08 -23.60 1.74
N SER A 232 7.03 -23.60 2.69
CA SER A 232 8.00 -24.68 2.80
C SER A 232 7.38 -26.01 3.26
N ASN A 233 6.31 -25.95 4.05
CA ASN A 233 5.61 -27.12 4.59
C ASN A 233 4.44 -27.60 3.73
N GLU A 234 4.17 -26.94 2.59
CA GLU A 234 2.98 -27.19 1.76
C GLU A 234 1.65 -27.03 2.53
N GLU A 235 1.63 -26.09 3.48
CA GLU A 235 0.42 -25.73 4.23
C GLU A 235 -0.39 -24.65 3.51
N SER A 236 -1.69 -24.58 3.81
CA SER A 236 -2.57 -23.56 3.22
C SER A 236 -2.13 -22.15 3.61
N ILE A 237 -1.89 -21.31 2.61
CA ILE A 237 -1.65 -19.86 2.76
C ILE A 237 -2.97 -19.11 3.00
N SER A 238 -4.08 -19.59 2.44
CA SER A 238 -5.40 -18.95 2.59
C SER A 238 -5.83 -18.81 4.06
N ALA A 239 -5.41 -19.75 4.91
CA ALA A 239 -5.68 -19.71 6.35
C ALA A 239 -5.03 -18.51 7.08
N MET A 240 -4.12 -17.77 6.43
CA MET A 240 -3.57 -16.52 6.97
C MET A 240 -4.53 -15.32 6.84
N PHE A 241 -5.59 -15.44 6.03
CA PHE A 241 -6.53 -14.35 5.72
C PHE A 241 -7.96 -14.63 6.22
N GLU A 242 -8.18 -15.76 6.88
CA GLU A 242 -9.46 -16.05 7.53
C GLU A 242 -9.55 -15.24 8.83
N HIS A 243 -10.44 -14.24 8.84
CA HIS A 243 -10.84 -13.46 10.01
C HIS A 243 -12.34 -13.69 10.26
#